data_AF-A0A0B8NTY0-F1
#
_entry.id   AF-A0A0B8NTY0-F1
#
_cell.length_a   1.000
_cell.length_b   1.000
_cell.length_c   1.000
_cell.angle_alpha   90.00
_cell.angle_beta   90.00
_cell.angle_gamma   90.00
#
_symmetry.space_group_name_H-M   'P 1'
#
loop_
_entity.id
_entity.type
_entity.pdbx_description
1 polymer ?
#
loop_
_entity_poly.entity_id
_entity_poly.type
_entity_poly.pdbx_seq_one_letter_code
_entity_poly.pdbx_strand_id
1 'polypeptide(L)' 'MKQVILYCRAGFEKDCAAEIQEKATRLEVFGYPKTKSNSGYVLFECYTEGDAERLVKEIDFQT' A
#
# COMPACT_ATOMS: atom_id res chain seq x y z
N MET A 1 -10.51 -0.38 -10.00
CA MET A 1 -10.51 -0.06 -8.55
C MET A 1 -9.37 0.91 -8.27
N LYS A 2 -9.38 1.64 -7.15
CA LYS A 2 -8.34 2.67 -6.85
C LYS A 2 -7.65 2.50 -5.50
N GLN A 3 -8.04 1.51 -4.70
CA GLN A 3 -7.57 1.37 -3.33
C GLN A 3 -7.14 -0.06 -3.05
N VAL A 4 -6.04 -0.20 -2.31
CA VAL A 4 -5.51 -1.47 -1.81
C VAL A 4 -5.45 -1.40 -0.28
N ILE A 5 -5.97 -2.42 0.40
CA ILE A 5 -5.85 -2.56 1.86
C ILE A 5 -4.69 -3.51 2.14
N LEU A 6 -3.80 -3.07 3.03
CA LEU A 6 -2.71 -3.88 3.56
C LEU A 6 -2.95 -4.10 5.04
N TYR A 7 -3.02 -5.37 5.45
CA TYR A 7 -3.09 -5.72 6.86
C TYR A 7 -1.70 -5.75 7.46
N CYS A 8 -1.56 -5.18 8.66
CA CYS A 8 -0.31 -5.16 9.40
C CYS A 8 -0.57 -5.38 10.89
N ARG A 9 0.49 -5.50 11.68
CA ARG A 9 0.36 -5.49 13.14
C ARG A 9 -0.12 -4.11 13.60
N ALA A 10 -1.10 -4.08 14.51
CA ALA A 10 -1.54 -2.82 15.11
C ALA A 10 -0.36 -2.08 15.76
N GLY A 11 -0.20 -0.79 15.43
CA GLY A 11 0.92 0.04 15.86
C GLY A 11 2.09 0.10 14.86
N PHE A 12 2.07 -0.71 13.80
CA PHE A 12 3.08 -0.72 12.72
C PHE A 12 2.56 -0.09 11.41
N GLU A 13 1.46 0.66 11.47
CA GLU A 13 0.83 1.21 10.25
C GLU A 13 1.76 2.19 9.52
N LYS A 14 2.64 2.89 10.25
CA LYS A 14 3.60 3.83 9.64
C LYS A 14 4.70 3.11 8.87
N ASP A 15 5.25 2.04 9.44
CA ASP A 15 6.27 1.22 8.78
C ASP A 15 5.67 0.52 7.55
N CYS A 16 4.47 -0.06 7.69
CA CYS A 16 3.75 -0.67 6.56
C CYS A 16 3.43 0.37 5.46
N ALA A 17 3.05 1.60 5.84
CA ALA A 17 2.81 2.69 4.90
C ALA A 17 4.08 3.13 4.14
N ALA A 18 5.22 3.18 4.83
CA ALA A 18 6.50 3.48 4.19
C ALA A 18 6.90 2.36 3.20
N GLU A 19 6.78 1.10 3.63
CA GLU A 19 7.09 -0.07 2.80
C GLU A 19 6.24 -0.12 1.53
N ILE A 20 4.92 0.02 1.64
CA ILE A 20 4.04 -0.01 0.46
C ILE A 20 4.31 1.17 -0.48
N GLN A 21 4.60 2.36 0.06
CA GLN A 21 4.93 3.51 -0.76
C GLN A 21 6.19 3.25 -1.59
N GLU A 22 7.23 2.68 -0.96
CA GLU A 22 8.48 2.34 -1.64
C GLU A 22 8.26 1.27 -2.71
N LYS A 23 7.62 0.14 -2.35
CA LYS A 23 7.36 -0.97 -3.27
C LYS A 23 6.47 -0.55 -4.45
N ALA A 24 5.42 0.23 -4.20
CA ALA A 24 4.55 0.75 -5.26
C ALA A 24 5.32 1.69 -6.21
N THR A 25 6.19 2.55 -5.67
CA THR A 25 7.02 3.48 -6.48
C THR A 25 7.96 2.71 -7.42
N ARG A 26 8.53 1.58 -6.98
CA ARG A 26 9.37 0.72 -7.83
C ARG A 26 8.60 0.08 -8.99
N LEU A 27 7.30 -0.12 -8.84
CA LEU A 27 6.40 -0.64 -9.87
C LEU A 27 5.75 0.48 -10.71
N GLU A 28 6.21 1.71 -10.55
CA GLU A 28 5.65 2.91 -11.18
C GLU A 28 4.14 3.06 -10.92
N VAL A 29 3.68 2.57 -9.76
CA VAL A 29 2.33 2.75 -9.25
C VAL A 29 2.34 3.88 -8.22
N PHE A 30 1.76 5.01 -8.60
CA PHE A 30 1.75 6.19 -7.76
C PHE A 30 0.44 6.34 -6.97
N GLY A 31 0.58 6.76 -5.72
CA GLY A 31 -0.51 6.90 -4.79
C GLY A 31 -0.01 7.39 -3.44
N TYR A 32 -0.86 7.28 -2.42
CA TYR A 32 -0.53 7.68 -1.07
C TYR A 32 -1.18 6.75 -0.03
N PRO A 33 -0.45 6.37 1.05
CA PRO A 33 -1.00 5.57 2.12
C PRO A 33 -1.77 6.43 3.12
N LYS A 34 -2.95 5.96 3.50
CA LYS A 34 -3.73 6.44 4.65
C LYS A 34 -3.54 5.45 5.80
N THR A 35 -3.05 5.96 6.92
CA THR A 35 -2.86 5.18 8.15
C THR A 35 -3.83 5.65 9.22
N LYS A 36 -4.22 4.74 10.10
CA LYS A 36 -4.96 5.03 11.33
C LYS A 36 -4.26 4.30 12.46
N SER A 37 -3.83 5.03 13.49
CA SER A 37 -3.07 4.42 14.58
C SER A 37 -3.83 3.26 15.24
N ASN A 38 -3.14 2.13 15.45
CA ASN A 38 -3.69 0.91 16.05
C ASN A 38 -4.87 0.29 15.28
N SER A 39 -5.01 0.57 13.98
CA SER A 39 -6.05 -0.05 13.15
C SER A 39 -5.68 -1.44 12.68
N GLY A 40 -4.39 -1.77 12.62
CA GLY A 40 -3.90 -3.00 12.01
C GLY A 40 -4.04 -3.03 10.48
N TYR A 41 -4.22 -1.87 9.84
CA TYR A 41 -4.25 -1.79 8.39
C TYR A 41 -3.81 -0.42 7.83
N VAL A 42 -3.34 -0.44 6.58
CA VAL A 42 -3.03 0.72 5.76
C VAL A 42 -3.90 0.67 4.50
N LEU A 43 -4.45 1.82 4.10
CA LEU A 43 -5.18 1.97 2.85
C LEU A 43 -4.32 2.74 1.86
N PHE A 44 -3.83 2.09 0.81
CA PHE A 44 -3.08 2.76 -0.26
C PHE A 44 -4.03 3.19 -1.36
N GLU A 45 -4.09 4.49 -1.65
CA GLU A 45 -4.96 5.06 -2.68
C GLU A 45 -4.13 5.42 -3.91
N CYS A 46 -4.33 4.67 -5.00
CA CYS A 46 -3.69 4.88 -6.29
C CYS A 46 -4.32 6.08 -7.01
N TYR A 47 -3.51 6.85 -7.74
CA TYR A 47 -4.01 7.98 -8.54
C TYR A 47 -4.70 7.51 -9.82
N THR A 48 -4.14 6.51 -10.49
CA THR A 48 -4.66 5.97 -11.74
C THR A 48 -5.66 4.83 -11.48
N GLU A 49 -6.67 4.73 -12.33
CA GLU A 49 -7.57 3.58 -12.32
C GLU A 49 -6.89 2.34 -12.93
N GLY A 50 -7.03 1.18 -12.29
CA GLY A 50 -6.38 -0.06 -12.72
C GLY A 50 -5.01 -0.32 -12.09
N ASP A 51 -4.38 0.72 -11.53
CA ASP A 51 -3.10 0.60 -10.83
C ASP A 51 -3.23 -0.20 -9.53
N ALA A 52 -4.38 -0.17 -8.87
CA ALA A 52 -4.64 -0.98 -7.67
C ALA A 52 -4.58 -2.48 -8.01
N GLU A 53 -5.20 -2.89 -9.12
CA GLU A 53 -5.15 -4.27 -9.62
C GLU A 53 -3.75 -4.68 -10.06
N ARG A 54 -2.98 -3.76 -10.67
CA ARG A 54 -1.58 -4.01 -11.06
C ARG A 54 -0.70 -4.20 -9.83
N LEU A 55 -0.82 -3.30 -8.85
CA LEU A 55 -0.07 -3.34 -7.61
C LEU A 55 -0.27 -4.67 -6.87
N VAL A 56 -1.51 -5.13 -6.72
CA VAL A 56 -1.80 -6.40 -6.02
C VAL A 56 -1.21 -7.62 -6.74
N LYS A 57 -1.08 -7.58 -8.06
CA LYS A 57 -0.51 -8.68 -8.85
C LYS A 57 1.01 -8.72 -8.86
N GLU A 58 1.64 -7.55 -8.87
CA GLU A 58 3.09 -7.40 -9.11
C GLU A 58 3.90 -7.13 -7.85
N ILE A 59 3.25 -6.75 -6.75
CA ILE A 59 3.97 -6.47 -5.50
C ILE A 59 4.59 -7.73 -4.91
N ASP A 60 5.90 -7.64 -4.66
CA ASP A 60 6.65 -8.67 -3.95
C ASP A 60 6.94 -8.22 -2.51
N PHE A 61 6.48 -9.00 -1.53
CA PHE A 61 6.73 -8.80 -0.10
C PHE A 61 7.84 -9.70 0.46
N GLN A 62 8.43 -10.59 -0.35
CA GLN A 62 9.46 -11.53 0.11
C GLN A 62 10.89 -10.99 -0.01
N THR A 63 11.07 -9.76 -0.49
CA THR A 63 12.38 -9.11 -0.68
C THR A 63 13.00 -8.58 0.60
#